data_AF-A0A4Q3RL17-F1
#
_entry.id   AF-A0A4Q3RL17-F1
#
_cell.length_a   1.000
_cell.length_b   1.000
_cell.length_c   1.000
_cell.angle_alpha   90.00
_cell.angle_beta   90.00
_cell.angle_gamma   90.00
#
_symmetry.space_group_name_H-M   'P 1'
#
loop_
_entity.id
_entity.type
_entity.pdbx_description
1 polymer ?
#
loop_
_entity_poly.entity_id
_entity_poly.type
_entity_poly.pdbx_seq_one_letter_code
_entity_poly.pdbx_strand_id
1 'polypeptide(L)' 'EHEGPQGKIKSAWKRVGKKVNYSVTIPANSTATVYFPLQQGQKAYQGKSSVEAILSLDAGTYQFEIR' A
#
# COMPACT_ATOMS: atom_id res chain seq x y z
N GLU A 1 12.35 -4.95 -3.82
CA GLU A 1 12.03 -6.25 -3.22
C GLU A 1 12.78 -6.33 -1.89
N HIS A 2 12.11 -6.71 -0.80
CA HIS A 2 12.75 -6.83 0.52
C HIS A 2 12.41 -8.21 1.09
N GLU A 3 13.44 -9.03 1.30
CA GLU A 3 13.35 -10.36 1.89
C GLU A 3 13.59 -10.25 3.38
N GLY A 4 12.50 -10.24 4.16
CA GLY A 4 12.56 -10.35 5.61
C GLY A 4 12.48 -11.81 6.05
N PRO A 5 12.90 -12.13 7.30
CA PRO A 5 12.91 -13.49 7.85
C PRO A 5 11.54 -14.18 7.94
N GLN A 6 10.43 -13.49 7.66
CA GLN A 6 9.06 -14.03 7.69
C GLN A 6 8.35 -14.06 6.32
N GLY A 7 9.05 -13.76 5.22
CA GLY A 7 8.51 -13.83 3.86
C GLY A 7 8.85 -12.62 2.99
N LYS A 8 8.58 -12.73 1.68
CA LYS A 8 8.82 -11.65 0.71
C LYS A 8 7.76 -10.57 0.83
N ILE A 9 8.14 -9.39 1.30
CA ILE A 9 7.30 -8.18 1.17
C ILE A 9 7.55 -7.63 -0.24
N LYS A 10 6.56 -7.79 -1.11
CA LYS A 10 6.55 -7.19 -2.46
C LYS A 10 5.72 -5.91 -2.41
N SER A 11 6.40 -4.77 -2.29
CA SER A 11 5.82 -3.47 -2.61
C SER A 11 6.06 -3.19 -4.10
N ALA A 12 5.00 -3.26 -4.90
CA ALA A 12 5.04 -2.87 -6.30
C ALA A 12 4.14 -1.65 -6.47
N TRP A 13 4.74 -0.50 -6.76
CA TRP A 13 3.98 0.71 -7.07
C TRP A 13 4.24 1.13 -8.51
N LYS A 14 3.18 1.52 -9.20
CA LYS A 14 3.23 2.02 -10.58
C LYS A 14 2.51 3.36 -10.62
N ARG A 15 3.25 4.39 -11.04
CA ARG A 15 2.66 5.70 -11.33
C ARG A 15 2.07 5.70 -12.73
N VAL A 16 0.79 6.03 -12.84
CA VAL A 16 0.06 6.17 -14.09
C VAL A 16 -0.46 7.61 -14.17
N GLY A 17 0.34 8.49 -14.77
CA GLY A 17 0.04 9.92 -14.87
C GLY A 17 -0.04 10.61 -13.50
N LYS A 18 -1.25 11.09 -13.14
CA LYS A 18 -1.55 11.70 -11.83
C LYS A 18 -1.91 10.68 -10.74
N LYS A 19 -2.11 9.41 -11.11
CA LYS A 19 -2.48 8.35 -10.17
C LYS A 19 -1.30 7.48 -9.82
N VAL A 20 -1.28 6.94 -8.61
CA VAL A 20 -0.28 5.93 -8.20
C VAL A 20 -1.00 4.69 -7.69
N ASN A 21 -0.83 3.57 -8.38
CA ASN A 21 -1.35 2.29 -7.94
C ASN A 21 -0.28 1.58 -7.12
N TYR A 22 -0.58 1.31 -5.85
CA TYR A 22 0.23 0.54 -4.93
C TYR A 22 -0.37 -0.85 -4.77
N SER A 23 0.42 -1.88 -5.02
CA SER A 23 0.08 -3.26 -4.70
C SER A 23 1.01 -3.72 -3.58
N VAL A 24 0.41 -4.14 -2.46
CA VAL A 24 1.12 -4.59 -1.26
C VAL A 24 0.66 -6.01 -0.94
N THR A 25 1.60 -6.93 -0.86
CA THR A 25 1.34 -8.30 -0.41
C THR A 25 2.11 -8.56 0.88
N ILE A 26 1.37 -8.89 1.93
CA ILE A 26 1.87 -9.16 3.27
C ILE A 26 1.73 -10.66 3.52
N PRO A 27 2.82 -11.38 3.84
CA PRO A 27 2.76 -12.82 4.08
C PRO A 27 1.97 -13.17 5.35
N ALA A 28 1.51 -14.42 5.44
CA ALA A 28 0.82 -14.95 6.61
C ALA A 28 1.68 -14.77 7.88
N ASN A 29 1.04 -14.39 9.00
CA ASN A 29 1.67 -14.05 10.29
C ASN A 29 2.53 -12.77 10.30
N SER A 30 2.42 -11.90 9.30
CA SER A 30 3.07 -10.59 9.30
C SER A 30 2.04 -9.46 9.29
N THR A 31 2.44 -8.32 9.85
CA THR A 31 1.74 -7.05 9.74
C THR A 31 2.66 -6.05 9.04
N ALA A 32 2.09 -5.10 8.30
CA ALA A 32 2.85 -4.03 7.69
C ALA A 32 2.15 -2.69 7.85
N THR A 33 2.91 -1.65 8.15
CA THR A 33 2.42 -0.28 8.14
C THR A 33 2.76 0.36 6.81
N VAL A 34 1.73 0.78 6.07
CA VAL A 34 1.88 1.46 4.79
C VAL A 34 1.78 2.97 5.02
N TYR A 35 2.76 3.69 4.49
CA TYR A 35 2.82 5.15 4.51
C TYR A 35 2.63 5.66 3.09
N PHE A 36 1.53 6.36 2.84
CA PHE A 36 1.26 7.02 1.58
C PHE A 36 1.81 8.45 1.63
N PRO A 37 2.76 8.82 0.74
CA PRO A 37 3.26 10.19 0.65
C PRO A 37 2.22 11.10 -0.04
N LEU A 38 1.10 11.37 0.66
CA LEU A 38 0.03 12.24 0.16
C LEU A 38 0.49 13.70 0.18
N GLN A 39 0.41 14.37 -0.97
CA GLN A 39 0.58 15.83 -1.05
C GLN A 39 -0.76 16.54 -0.79
N GLN A 40 -0.72 17.86 -0.57
CA GLN A 40 -1.91 18.66 -0.28
C GLN A 40 -2.99 18.48 -1.36
N GLY A 41 -4.14 17.88 -0.97
CA GLY A 41 -5.26 17.56 -1.86
C GLY A 41 -5.28 16.13 -2.42
N GLN A 42 -4.22 15.35 -2.25
CA GLN A 42 -4.21 13.93 -2.64
C GLN A 42 -4.84 13.05 -1.55
N LYS A 43 -5.55 12.01 -1.97
CA LYS A 43 -6.11 11.00 -1.06
C LYS A 43 -5.73 9.61 -1.53
N ALA A 44 -5.42 8.75 -0.58
CA ALA A 44 -5.29 7.32 -0.83
C ALA A 44 -6.68 6.67 -0.82
N TYR A 45 -6.89 5.72 -1.72
CA TYR A 45 -8.12 4.96 -1.85
C TYR A 45 -7.80 3.48 -1.84
N GLN A 46 -8.55 2.72 -1.06
CA GLN A 46 -8.58 1.26 -1.14
C GLN A 46 -9.89 0.86 -1.83
N GLY A 47 -9.83 0.58 -3.13
CA GLY A 47 -11.02 0.36 -3.95
C GLY A 47 -11.89 1.62 -4.06
N LYS A 48 -13.08 1.62 -3.44
CA LYS A 48 -14.02 2.76 -3.45
C LYS A 48 -13.95 3.65 -2.20
N SER A 49 -13.26 3.21 -1.15
CA SER A 49 -13.17 3.93 0.12
C SER A 49 -11.86 4.71 0.22
N SER A 50 -11.92 5.96 0.69
CA SER A 50 -10.71 6.71 1.03
C SER A 50 -10.11 6.18 2.33
N VAL A 51 -8.79 5.98 2.34
CA VAL A 51 -8.04 5.55 3.52
C VAL A 51 -7.14 6.66 4.02
N GLU A 52 -6.68 6.53 5.26
CA GLU A 52 -5.74 7.45 5.88
C GLU A 52 -4.36 7.36 5.20
N ALA A 53 -3.53 8.39 5.42
CA ALA A 53 -2.17 8.43 4.89
C ALA A 53 -1.27 7.34 5.48
N ILE A 54 -1.59 6.86 6.69
CA ILE A 54 -0.84 5.82 7.40
C ILE A 54 -1.85 4.75 7.79
N LEU A 55 -1.60 3.51 7.37
CA LEU A 55 -2.51 2.39 7.63
C LEU A 55 -1.71 1.16 8.05
N SER A 56 -2.14 0.52 9.14
CA SER A 56 -1.64 -0.79 9.54
C SER A 56 -2.48 -1.88 8.89
N LEU A 57 -1.81 -2.79 8.21
CA LEU A 57 -2.41 -3.89 7.47
C LEU A 57 -1.97 -5.22 8.06
N ASP A 58 -2.92 -6.13 8.14
CA ASP A 58 -2.71 -7.54 8.47
C ASP A 58 -2.25 -8.36 7.25
N ALA A 59 -2.10 -9.66 7.42
CA ALA A 59 -1.65 -10.54 6.36
C ALA A 59 -2.69 -10.62 5.23
N GLY A 60 -2.30 -10.20 4.03
CA GLY A 60 -3.22 -10.12 2.91
C GLY A 60 -2.60 -9.46 1.68
N THR A 61 -3.40 -9.41 0.61
CA THR A 61 -3.05 -8.63 -0.59
C THR A 61 -3.95 -7.41 -0.66
N TYR A 62 -3.33 -6.24 -0.73
CA TYR A 62 -4.00 -4.95 -0.74
C TYR A 62 -3.62 -4.17 -1.98
N GLN A 63 -4.60 -3.43 -2.49
CA GLN A 63 -4.43 -2.53 -3.62
C GLN A 63 -4.91 -1.14 -3.23
N PHE A 64 -4.03 -0.17 -3.41
CA PHE A 64 -4.31 1.24 -3.14
C PHE A 64 -4.13 2.07 -4.40
N GLU A 65 -4.92 3.12 -4.52
CA GLU A 65 -4.81 4.12 -5.56
C GLU A 65 -4.68 5.50 -4.90
N ILE A 66 -3.59 6.20 -5.17
CA ILE A 66 -3.46 7.63 -4.83
C ILE A 66 -3.99 8.44 -6.01
N ARG A 67 -4.91 9.37 -5.75
CA ARG A 67 -5.45 10.31 -6.74
C ARG A 67 -5.62 11.72 -6.16
#